data_AF-A0A6S7BYV9-F1
#
_entry.id   AF-A0A6S7BYV9-F1
#
_cell.length_a   1.000
_cell.length_b   1.000
_cell.length_c   1.000
_cell.angle_alpha   90.00
_cell.angle_beta   90.00
_cell.angle_gamma   90.00
#
_symmetry.space_group_name_H-M   'P 1'
#
loop_
_entity.id
_entity.type
_entity.pdbx_description
1 polymer ?
#
loop_
_entity_poly.entity_id
_entity_poly.type
_entity_poly.pdbx_seq_one_letter_code
_entity_poly.pdbx_strand_id
1 'polypeptide(L)'
;MARDDSLGSVDGVFLIGSDPARLSETLSATPIAQQIIRRNAKGMPVAGVSAGAAFLPRQMIAAGKSGTTPRADIVELAPGLCLIDKLVIDQHFRHQDRLGRMLMALTYNPDAIGIGLDEDTAAFIGPDQKLQVMGTGGITVVDTSQLQHSAIHPDRRHAPVSMIGLHLDILVEGNVYDMSAHLASIGH
;
A
#
# COMPACT_ATOMS: atom_id res chain seq x y z
N MET A 1 34.21 -12.14 7.83
CA MET A 1 33.49 -13.38 7.44
C MET A 1 32.45 -13.69 8.51
N ALA A 2 31.22 -13.28 8.26
CA ALA A 2 30.01 -14.00 8.64
C ALA A 2 29.07 -13.72 7.46
N ARG A 3 28.83 -14.73 6.61
CA ARG A 3 27.77 -14.63 5.60
C ARG A 3 26.49 -14.61 6.42
N ASP A 4 25.91 -13.44 6.60
CA ASP A 4 24.57 -13.30 7.18
C ASP A 4 23.55 -13.80 6.16
N ASP A 5 23.62 -15.10 5.83
CA ASP A 5 22.70 -15.80 4.95
C ASP A 5 21.57 -16.39 5.81
N SER A 6 21.15 -15.66 6.84
CA SER A 6 20.11 -16.07 7.79
C SER A 6 18.78 -16.35 7.10
N LEU A 7 18.57 -15.81 5.90
CA LEU A 7 17.43 -16.08 5.05
C LEU A 7 17.68 -17.13 3.96
N GLY A 8 18.90 -17.64 3.75
CA GLY A 8 19.25 -18.48 2.58
C GLY A 8 18.35 -19.70 2.36
N SER A 9 17.90 -20.33 3.44
CA SER A 9 17.08 -21.55 3.45
C SER A 9 15.59 -21.32 3.77
N VAL A 10 15.12 -20.07 3.86
CA VAL A 10 13.73 -19.78 4.24
C VAL A 10 12.83 -19.86 2.99
N ASP A 11 11.62 -20.39 3.09
CA ASP A 11 10.72 -20.51 1.93
C ASP A 11 9.79 -19.31 1.75
N GLY A 12 9.62 -18.47 2.77
CA GLY A 12 8.77 -17.28 2.74
C GLY A 12 9.00 -16.36 3.93
N VAL A 13 8.63 -15.09 3.80
CA VAL A 13 8.74 -14.10 4.87
C VAL A 13 7.37 -13.53 5.19
N PHE A 14 7.03 -13.46 6.48
CA PHE A 14 5.79 -12.86 6.96
C PHE A 14 6.12 -11.71 7.91
N LEU A 15 5.72 -10.49 7.52
CA LEU A 15 6.01 -9.26 8.26
C LEU A 15 4.81 -8.89 9.14
N ILE A 16 5.07 -8.79 10.43
CA ILE A 16 4.11 -8.34 11.43
C ILE A 16 4.57 -7.03 12.04
N GLY A 17 3.62 -6.17 12.38
CA GLY A 17 3.91 -4.95 13.12
C GLY A 17 2.64 -4.25 13.56
N SER A 18 2.74 -3.56 14.69
CA SER A 18 1.70 -2.66 15.21
C SER A 18 2.02 -1.18 14.97
N ASP A 19 3.29 -0.86 14.68
CA ASP A 19 3.79 0.49 14.48
C ASP A 19 4.53 0.57 13.14
N PRO A 20 3.90 1.17 12.11
CA PRO A 20 4.52 1.39 10.81
C PRO A 20 5.83 2.17 10.89
N ALA A 21 5.89 3.26 11.66
CA ALA A 21 7.06 4.12 11.73
C ALA A 21 8.27 3.35 12.27
N ARG A 22 8.08 2.64 13.39
CA ARG A 22 9.13 1.80 13.98
C ARG A 22 9.59 0.68 13.05
N LEU A 23 8.67 0.07 12.30
CA LEU A 23 9.00 -0.98 11.33
C LEU A 23 9.91 -0.42 10.23
N SER A 24 9.60 0.75 9.69
CA SER A 24 10.46 1.45 8.73
C SER A 24 11.82 1.78 9.33
N GLU A 25 11.87 2.45 10.49
CA GLU A 25 13.15 2.82 11.12
C GLU A 25 14.07 1.62 11.37
N THR A 26 13.49 0.47 11.72
CA THR A 26 14.24 -0.73 12.11
C THR A 26 14.70 -1.55 10.91
N LEU A 27 13.86 -1.72 9.88
CA LEU A 27 14.12 -2.64 8.77
C LEU A 27 14.50 -1.94 7.47
N SER A 28 14.04 -0.71 7.23
CA SER A 28 14.35 0.01 6.00
C SER A 28 15.86 0.17 5.83
N ALA A 29 16.35 -0.02 4.60
CA ALA A 29 17.76 0.07 4.24
C ALA A 29 18.73 -0.90 4.98
N THR A 30 18.22 -1.94 5.65
CA THR A 30 19.06 -2.97 6.27
C THR A 30 19.53 -4.03 5.25
N PRO A 31 20.63 -4.75 5.52
CA PRO A 31 21.03 -5.91 4.71
C PRO A 31 19.94 -6.99 4.63
N ILE A 32 19.16 -7.17 5.69
CA ILE A 32 18.04 -8.12 5.74
C ILE A 32 16.94 -7.70 4.76
N ALA A 33 16.53 -6.42 4.74
CA ALA A 33 15.58 -5.91 3.76
C ALA A 33 16.06 -6.15 2.32
N GLN A 34 17.34 -5.89 2.03
CA GLN A 34 17.93 -6.16 0.72
C GLN A 34 17.90 -7.65 0.35
N GLN A 35 18.06 -8.55 1.31
CA GLN A 35 17.93 -9.98 1.06
C GLN A 35 16.47 -10.39 0.79
N ILE A 36 15.51 -9.85 1.55
CA ILE A 36 14.08 -10.11 1.33
C ILE A 36 13.71 -9.69 -0.10
N ILE A 37 14.08 -8.48 -0.52
CA ILE A 37 13.84 -7.98 -1.89
C ILE A 37 14.45 -8.92 -2.94
N ARG A 38 15.72 -9.28 -2.78
CA ARG A 38 16.42 -10.17 -3.74
C ARG A 38 15.81 -11.57 -3.80
N ARG A 39 15.33 -12.12 -2.68
CA ARG A 39 14.71 -13.45 -2.65
C ARG A 39 13.27 -13.40 -3.18
N ASN A 40 12.53 -12.33 -2.92
CA ASN A 40 11.22 -12.10 -3.53
C ASN A 40 11.31 -11.98 -5.06
N ALA A 41 12.30 -11.25 -5.57
CA ALA A 41 12.59 -11.18 -7.01
C ALA A 41 12.95 -12.55 -7.63
N LYS A 42 13.30 -13.55 -6.82
CA LYS A 42 13.54 -14.94 -7.24
C LYS A 42 12.34 -15.87 -6.97
N GLY A 43 11.19 -15.32 -6.59
CA GLY A 43 9.94 -16.06 -6.39
C GLY A 43 9.63 -16.44 -4.94
N MET A 44 10.41 -16.00 -3.96
CA MET A 44 10.06 -16.21 -2.55
C MET A 44 8.83 -15.35 -2.17
N PRO A 45 7.73 -15.93 -1.67
CA PRO A 45 6.59 -15.16 -1.20
C PRO A 45 6.96 -14.28 0.00
N VAL A 46 6.41 -13.06 0.01
CA VAL A 46 6.45 -12.15 1.15
C VAL A 46 5.04 -11.70 1.44
N ALA A 47 4.63 -11.79 2.69
CA ALA A 47 3.32 -11.35 3.16
C ALA A 47 3.47 -10.38 4.33
N GLY A 48 2.45 -9.56 4.55
CA GLY A 48 2.41 -8.60 5.64
C GLY A 48 1.00 -8.43 6.17
N VAL A 49 0.86 -8.18 7.47
CA VAL A 49 -0.41 -7.86 8.13
C VAL A 49 -0.30 -6.57 8.92
N SER A 50 -1.37 -5.77 8.94
CA SER A 50 -1.40 -4.46 9.60
C SER A 50 -0.21 -3.59 9.13
N ALA A 51 0.66 -3.12 10.02
CA ALA A 51 1.83 -2.31 9.65
C ALA A 51 2.76 -3.05 8.67
N GLY A 52 2.83 -4.38 8.75
CA GLY A 52 3.60 -5.19 7.81
C GLY A 52 3.07 -5.12 6.38
N ALA A 53 1.76 -5.00 6.18
CA ALA A 53 1.15 -4.82 4.86
C ALA A 53 1.47 -3.43 4.29
N ALA A 54 1.31 -2.39 5.11
CA ALA A 54 1.62 -1.01 4.74
C ALA A 54 3.11 -0.82 4.40
N PHE A 55 3.99 -1.67 4.95
CA PHE A 55 5.43 -1.62 4.74
C PHE A 55 5.90 -2.29 3.43
N LEU A 56 5.10 -3.13 2.77
CA LEU A 56 5.55 -3.83 1.55
C LEU A 56 5.89 -2.90 0.38
N PRO A 57 5.12 -1.83 0.10
CA PRO A 57 5.40 -0.95 -1.03
C PRO A 57 6.65 -0.08 -0.81
N ARG A 58 7.03 0.71 -1.81
CA ARG A 58 8.15 1.66 -1.69
C ARG A 58 7.89 2.78 -0.69
N GLN A 59 6.66 3.28 -0.65
CA GLN A 59 6.24 4.29 0.31
C GLN A 59 5.08 3.75 1.14
N MET A 60 5.10 4.08 2.42
CA MET A 60 4.16 3.61 3.42
C MET A 60 3.46 4.78 4.08
N ILE A 61 2.15 4.66 4.32
CA ILE A 61 1.44 5.55 5.25
C ILE A 61 1.85 5.16 6.68
N ALA A 62 2.69 5.99 7.30
CA ALA A 62 3.23 5.73 8.63
C ALA A 62 2.26 6.18 9.72
N ALA A 63 1.60 7.32 9.50
CA ALA A 63 0.60 7.87 10.38
C ALA A 63 -0.38 8.76 9.60
N GLY A 64 -1.47 9.14 10.24
CA GLY A 64 -2.42 10.10 9.67
C GLY A 64 -3.77 10.06 10.36
N LYS A 65 -4.53 11.14 10.22
CA LYS A 65 -5.85 11.28 10.83
C LYS A 65 -6.94 10.67 9.95
N SER A 66 -7.98 10.17 10.59
CA SER A 66 -9.23 9.76 9.95
C SER A 66 -9.98 10.94 9.35
N GLY A 67 -10.79 10.67 8.34
CA GLY A 67 -11.64 11.62 7.64
C GLY A 67 -11.78 11.24 6.16
N THR A 68 -12.94 11.55 5.58
CA THR A 68 -13.24 11.23 4.18
C THR A 68 -12.67 12.26 3.19
N THR A 69 -12.58 13.53 3.60
CA THR A 69 -12.04 14.61 2.77
C THR A 69 -10.51 14.68 2.89
N PRO A 70 -9.75 14.64 1.78
CA PRO A 70 -8.31 14.86 1.83
C PRO A 70 -8.00 16.29 2.28
N ARG A 71 -7.00 16.41 3.16
CA ARG A 71 -6.55 17.69 3.71
C ARG A 71 -5.04 17.74 3.75
N ALA A 72 -4.48 18.93 3.53
CA ALA A 72 -3.05 19.15 3.71
C ALA A 72 -2.61 18.73 5.13
N ASP A 73 -1.46 18.07 5.22
CA ASP A 73 -0.84 17.58 6.45
C ASP A 73 -1.67 16.54 7.24
N ILE A 74 -2.63 15.86 6.60
CA ILE A 74 -3.44 14.81 7.26
C ILE A 74 -2.70 13.46 7.34
N VAL A 75 -1.66 13.26 6.53
CA VAL A 75 -0.95 11.99 6.35
C VAL A 75 0.54 12.19 6.49
N GLU A 76 1.22 11.20 7.07
CA GLU A 76 2.67 11.11 7.18
C GLU A 76 3.14 9.86 6.43
N LEU A 77 4.10 10.04 5.53
CA LEU A 77 4.68 8.97 4.73
C LEU A 77 6.08 8.61 5.25
N ALA A 78 6.41 7.32 5.23
CA ALA A 78 7.74 6.82 5.51
C ALA A 78 8.21 5.86 4.41
N PRO A 79 9.52 5.59 4.32
CA PRO A 79 10.05 4.54 3.44
C PRO A 79 9.44 3.17 3.79
N GLY A 80 9.08 2.41 2.76
CA GLY A 80 8.71 1.00 2.91
C GLY A 80 9.86 0.06 2.52
N LEU A 81 9.51 -1.20 2.30
CA LEU A 81 10.43 -2.29 1.95
C LEU A 81 10.80 -2.29 0.46
N CYS A 82 10.03 -1.59 -0.39
CA CYS A 82 10.27 -1.52 -1.83
C CYS A 82 10.12 -2.88 -2.56
N LEU A 83 9.11 -3.68 -2.19
CA LEU A 83 8.75 -4.86 -2.99
C LEU A 83 7.84 -4.50 -4.17
N ILE A 84 6.99 -3.49 -4.00
CA ILE A 84 6.03 -3.05 -5.00
C ILE A 84 6.06 -1.52 -5.06
N ASP A 85 6.51 -0.96 -6.18
CA ASP A 85 6.66 0.49 -6.32
C ASP A 85 5.34 1.19 -6.68
N LYS A 86 4.39 0.47 -7.26
CA LYS A 86 3.14 1.02 -7.81
C LYS A 86 1.99 1.14 -6.81
N LEU A 87 2.21 0.83 -5.53
CA LEU A 87 1.12 0.80 -4.55
C LEU A 87 1.39 1.72 -3.36
N VAL A 88 0.30 2.24 -2.79
CA VAL A 88 0.24 2.73 -1.42
C VAL A 88 -0.84 1.92 -0.70
N ILE A 89 -0.48 1.26 0.40
CA ILE A 89 -1.40 0.39 1.14
C ILE A 89 -1.79 1.06 2.45
N ASP A 90 -3.09 1.14 2.72
CA ASP A 90 -3.65 1.55 4.01
C ASP A 90 -4.55 0.45 4.57
N GLN A 91 -4.20 -0.07 5.73
CA GLN A 91 -4.89 -1.15 6.43
C GLN A 91 -6.07 -0.63 7.29
N HIS A 92 -6.88 -1.52 7.88
CA HIS A 92 -8.06 -1.18 8.70
C HIS A 92 -8.95 -0.10 8.04
N PHE A 93 -9.11 -0.16 6.72
CA PHE A 93 -9.48 0.99 5.90
C PHE A 93 -10.90 1.50 6.16
N ARG A 94 -11.90 0.62 6.04
CA ARG A 94 -13.31 0.99 6.26
C ARG A 94 -13.64 1.37 7.70
N HIS A 95 -13.05 0.68 8.68
CA HIS A 95 -13.41 0.89 10.09
C HIS A 95 -12.98 2.24 10.66
N GLN A 96 -12.08 2.96 9.97
CA GLN A 96 -11.44 4.14 10.53
C GLN A 96 -11.52 5.38 9.62
N ASP A 97 -12.42 5.41 8.63
CA ASP A 97 -12.60 6.54 7.70
C ASP A 97 -11.29 7.02 7.07
N ARG A 98 -10.48 6.10 6.53
CA ARG A 98 -9.10 6.40 6.09
C ARG A 98 -8.97 6.89 4.64
N LEU A 99 -10.09 7.11 3.94
CA LEU A 99 -10.08 7.54 2.54
C LEU A 99 -9.36 8.88 2.34
N GLY A 100 -9.62 9.89 3.17
CA GLY A 100 -9.03 11.22 2.99
C GLY A 100 -7.51 11.24 3.11
N ARG A 101 -6.94 10.45 4.03
CA ARG A 101 -5.49 10.34 4.16
C ARG A 101 -4.85 9.50 3.05
N MET A 102 -5.52 8.45 2.57
CA MET A 102 -5.08 7.71 1.38
C MET A 102 -5.05 8.63 0.16
N LEU A 103 -6.12 9.37 -0.09
CA LEU A 103 -6.19 10.34 -1.18
C LEU A 103 -5.06 11.37 -1.09
N MET A 104 -4.79 11.89 0.11
CA MET A 104 -3.66 12.79 0.32
C MET A 104 -2.32 12.10 0.02
N ALA A 105 -2.12 10.85 0.43
CA ALA A 105 -0.91 10.09 0.14
C ALA A 105 -0.67 9.93 -1.37
N LEU A 106 -1.73 9.69 -2.14
CA LEU A 106 -1.66 9.56 -3.61
C LEU A 106 -1.32 10.88 -4.31
N THR A 107 -1.66 12.03 -3.72
CA THR A 107 -1.23 13.32 -4.30
C THR A 107 0.29 13.51 -4.27
N TYR A 108 0.99 12.84 -3.35
CA TYR A 108 2.46 12.83 -3.29
C TYR A 108 3.07 11.73 -4.18
N ASN A 109 2.26 10.79 -4.68
CA ASN A 109 2.67 9.64 -5.48
C ASN A 109 1.68 9.43 -6.65
N PRO A 110 1.70 10.29 -7.67
CA PRO A 110 0.67 10.29 -8.73
C PRO A 110 0.62 9.00 -9.55
N ASP A 111 1.73 8.26 -9.62
CA ASP A 111 1.84 6.98 -10.34
C ASP A 111 1.43 5.76 -9.49
N ALA A 112 1.12 5.97 -8.21
CA ALA A 112 0.74 4.88 -7.30
C ALA A 112 -0.77 4.65 -7.31
N ILE A 113 -1.16 3.40 -7.12
CA ILE A 113 -2.54 2.96 -6.88
C ILE A 113 -2.72 2.81 -5.37
N GLY A 114 -3.77 3.42 -4.83
CA GLY A 114 -4.15 3.30 -3.43
C GLY A 114 -4.92 2.01 -3.18
N ILE A 115 -4.48 1.22 -2.21
CA ILE A 115 -5.13 -0.01 -1.77
C ILE A 115 -5.60 0.18 -0.32
N GLY A 116 -6.89 0.43 -0.15
CA GLY A 116 -7.56 0.39 1.14
C GLY A 116 -7.93 -1.04 1.49
N LEU A 117 -7.21 -1.64 2.43
CA LEU A 117 -7.36 -3.03 2.86
C LEU A 117 -8.19 -3.13 4.14
N ASP A 118 -9.31 -3.84 4.09
CA ASP A 118 -10.15 -4.10 5.26
C ASP A 118 -9.58 -5.22 6.15
N GLU A 119 -10.16 -5.35 7.35
CA GLU A 119 -9.92 -6.50 8.22
C GLU A 119 -10.36 -7.81 7.54
N ASP A 120 -9.75 -8.93 7.96
CA ASP A 120 -10.03 -10.27 7.45
C ASP A 120 -10.03 -10.38 5.91
N THR A 121 -9.20 -9.55 5.25
CA THR A 121 -9.08 -9.44 3.79
C THR A 121 -7.62 -9.41 3.39
N ALA A 122 -7.28 -10.02 2.26
CA ALA A 122 -5.94 -10.07 1.71
C ALA A 122 -5.93 -9.72 0.21
N ALA A 123 -4.86 -9.04 -0.21
CA ALA A 123 -4.50 -8.78 -1.59
C ALA A 123 -3.40 -9.76 -2.01
N PHE A 124 -3.72 -10.78 -2.80
CA PHE A 124 -2.70 -11.66 -3.38
C PHE A 124 -2.18 -11.04 -4.68
N ILE A 125 -0.88 -10.77 -4.75
CA ILE A 125 -0.26 -10.09 -5.91
C ILE A 125 0.70 -11.05 -6.60
N GLY A 126 0.37 -11.40 -7.86
CA GLY A 126 1.17 -12.27 -8.70
C GLY A 126 2.28 -11.53 -9.47
N PRO A 127 3.22 -12.28 -10.08
CA PRO A 127 4.26 -11.71 -10.95
C PRO A 127 3.68 -11.06 -12.22
N ASP A 128 2.43 -11.35 -12.56
CA ASP A 128 1.66 -10.73 -13.64
C ASP A 128 1.05 -9.38 -13.26
N GLN A 129 1.39 -8.83 -12.09
CA GLN A 129 0.89 -7.56 -11.56
C GLN A 129 -0.64 -7.53 -11.39
N LYS A 130 -1.25 -8.69 -11.17
CA LYS A 130 -2.67 -8.78 -10.80
C LYS A 130 -2.82 -8.92 -9.29
N LEU A 131 -3.74 -8.14 -8.76
CA LEU A 131 -4.19 -8.21 -7.37
C LEU A 131 -5.49 -9.00 -7.33
N GLN A 132 -5.49 -10.15 -6.65
CA GLN A 132 -6.68 -10.94 -6.38
C GLN A 132 -7.12 -10.75 -4.93
N VAL A 133 -8.42 -10.53 -4.73
CA VAL A 133 -8.99 -10.36 -3.39
C VAL A 133 -9.34 -11.71 -2.78
N MET A 134 -8.95 -11.91 -1.53
CA MET A 134 -9.29 -13.07 -0.71
C MET A 134 -9.80 -12.61 0.66
N GLY A 135 -10.69 -13.38 1.29
CA GLY A 135 -11.22 -13.09 2.63
C GLY A 135 -12.62 -12.50 2.61
N THR A 136 -13.05 -11.92 3.73
CA THR A 136 -14.49 -11.63 3.96
C THR A 136 -14.87 -10.15 3.87
N GLY A 137 -13.89 -9.24 3.93
CA GLY A 137 -14.09 -7.81 3.75
C GLY A 137 -13.92 -7.38 2.29
N GLY A 138 -13.47 -6.13 2.08
CA GLY A 138 -13.24 -5.57 0.77
C GLY A 138 -11.85 -4.93 0.61
N ILE A 139 -11.51 -4.70 -0.65
CA ILE A 139 -10.39 -3.86 -1.04
C ILE A 139 -10.94 -2.67 -1.83
N THR A 140 -10.69 -1.47 -1.32
CA THR A 140 -10.95 -0.23 -2.06
C THR A 140 -9.71 0.11 -2.88
N VAL A 141 -9.82 0.03 -4.20
CA VAL A 141 -8.78 0.48 -5.11
C VAL A 141 -9.07 1.93 -5.49
N VAL A 142 -8.08 2.80 -5.32
CA VAL A 142 -8.14 4.20 -5.74
C VAL A 142 -7.05 4.44 -6.76
N ASP A 143 -7.44 4.75 -7.99
CA ASP A 143 -6.52 4.96 -9.09
C ASP A 143 -6.54 6.43 -9.54
N THR A 144 -5.35 7.02 -9.60
CA THR A 144 -5.09 8.39 -10.03
C THR A 144 -4.61 8.50 -11.47
N SER A 145 -4.55 7.40 -12.23
CA SER A 145 -4.12 7.38 -13.64
C SER A 145 -4.94 8.31 -14.54
N GLN A 146 -6.20 8.57 -14.19
CA GLN A 146 -7.12 9.46 -14.91
C GLN A 146 -7.38 10.79 -14.17
N LEU A 147 -6.56 11.13 -13.17
CA LEU A 147 -6.74 12.34 -12.38
C LEU A 147 -6.63 13.59 -13.26
N GLN A 148 -7.69 14.39 -13.28
CA GLN A 148 -7.77 15.59 -14.11
C GLN A 148 -7.24 16.83 -13.39
N HIS A 149 -7.43 16.88 -12.07
CA HIS A 149 -7.04 18.02 -11.26
C HIS A 149 -6.80 17.61 -9.81
N SER A 150 -5.71 18.14 -9.23
CA SER A 150 -5.52 18.24 -7.79
C SER A 150 -4.96 19.62 -7.44
N ALA A 151 -5.47 20.24 -6.38
CA ALA A 151 -4.96 21.54 -5.90
C ALA A 151 -4.57 21.45 -4.43
N ILE A 152 -3.26 21.41 -4.19
CA ILE A 152 -2.68 21.57 -2.86
C ILE A 152 -2.24 23.02 -2.74
N HIS A 153 -2.79 23.75 -1.77
CA HIS A 153 -2.32 25.09 -1.44
C HIS A 153 -1.21 24.99 -0.38
N PRO A 154 0.07 25.24 -0.74
CA PRO A 154 1.21 25.03 0.16
C PRO A 154 1.15 25.88 1.44
N ASP A 155 0.51 27.06 1.37
CA ASP A 155 0.42 27.99 2.50
C ASP A 155 -0.79 27.73 3.42
N ARG A 156 -1.65 26.76 3.09
CA ARG A 156 -2.89 26.49 3.82
C ARG A 156 -2.88 25.12 4.48
N ARG A 157 -2.28 25.06 5.67
CA ARG A 157 -2.33 23.86 6.53
C ARG A 157 -3.76 23.41 6.79
N HIS A 158 -3.99 22.10 6.76
CA HIS A 158 -5.30 21.47 7.01
C HIS A 158 -6.45 21.88 6.09
N ALA A 159 -6.18 22.65 5.03
CA ALA A 159 -7.20 22.98 4.04
C ALA A 159 -7.63 21.73 3.27
N PRO A 160 -8.93 21.62 2.91
CA PRO A 160 -9.40 20.60 1.98
C PRO A 160 -8.65 20.67 0.66
N VAL A 161 -8.34 19.52 0.09
CA VAL A 161 -7.72 19.36 -1.23
C VAL A 161 -8.78 18.91 -2.22
N SER A 162 -8.90 19.59 -3.37
CA SER A 162 -9.75 19.14 -4.47
C SER A 162 -9.05 18.01 -5.22
N MET A 163 -9.80 16.98 -5.61
CA MET A 163 -9.36 15.94 -6.53
C MET A 163 -10.52 15.61 -7.48
N ILE A 164 -10.29 15.69 -8.78
CA ILE A 164 -11.32 15.49 -9.81
C ILE A 164 -10.84 14.43 -10.80
N GLY A 165 -11.72 13.47 -11.13
CA GLY A 165 -11.40 12.37 -12.04
C GLY A 165 -10.73 11.17 -11.37
N LEU A 166 -11.01 10.94 -10.09
CA LEU A 166 -10.58 9.72 -9.40
C LEU A 166 -11.37 8.52 -9.92
N HIS A 167 -10.67 7.41 -10.14
CA HIS A 167 -11.31 6.12 -10.38
C HIS A 167 -11.28 5.30 -9.08
N LEU A 168 -12.42 4.72 -8.71
CA LEU A 168 -12.56 3.96 -7.48
C LEU A 168 -13.30 2.65 -7.76
N ASP A 169 -12.65 1.54 -7.46
CA ASP A 169 -13.25 0.21 -7.48
C ASP A 169 -13.34 -0.33 -6.05
N ILE A 170 -14.45 -1.00 -5.73
CA ILE A 170 -14.59 -1.76 -4.49
C ILE A 170 -14.64 -3.23 -4.88
N LEU A 171 -13.66 -3.99 -4.43
CA LEU A 171 -13.45 -5.37 -4.79
C LEU A 171 -13.68 -6.27 -3.58
N VAL A 172 -14.34 -7.40 -3.80
CA VAL A 172 -14.56 -8.45 -2.79
C VAL A 172 -13.92 -9.76 -3.25
N GLU A 173 -13.97 -10.78 -2.41
CA GLU A 173 -13.40 -12.10 -2.71
C GLU A 173 -13.70 -12.58 -4.13
N GLY A 174 -12.66 -13.07 -4.80
CA GLY A 174 -12.75 -13.53 -6.19
C GLY A 174 -12.64 -12.43 -7.24
N ASN A 175 -12.68 -11.14 -6.89
CA ASN A 175 -12.39 -10.06 -7.83
C ASN A 175 -10.88 -9.91 -8.06
N VAL A 176 -10.53 -9.38 -9.24
CA VAL A 176 -9.15 -9.14 -9.67
C VAL A 176 -9.00 -7.70 -10.16
N TYR A 177 -7.90 -7.04 -9.79
CA TYR A 177 -7.47 -5.77 -10.35
C TYR A 177 -6.15 -5.94 -11.10
N ASP A 178 -6.13 -5.59 -12.38
CA ASP A 178 -4.91 -5.56 -13.18
C ASP A 178 -4.24 -4.19 -13.04
N MET A 179 -3.11 -4.14 -12.31
CA MET A 179 -2.38 -2.90 -12.05
C MET A 179 -1.66 -2.33 -13.29
N SER A 180 -1.55 -3.10 -14.38
CA SER A 180 -0.97 -2.62 -15.63
C SER A 180 -2.05 -2.07 -16.56
N ALA A 181 -3.22 -2.71 -16.59
CA ALA A 181 -4.34 -2.28 -17.42
C ALA A 181 -5.24 -1.24 -16.73
N HIS A 182 -5.09 -1.05 -15.41
CA HIS A 182 -5.94 -0.18 -14.59
C HIS A 182 -7.42 -0.57 -14.65
N LEU A 183 -7.70 -1.89 -14.55
CA LEU A 183 -9.03 -2.45 -14.73
C LEU A 183 -9.36 -3.50 -13.67
N ALA A 184 -10.52 -3.35 -13.05
CA ALA A 184 -11.16 -4.37 -12.25
C ALA A 184 -11.93 -5.37 -13.12
N SER A 185 -11.97 -6.62 -12.66
CA SER A 185 -12.72 -7.71 -13.29
C SER A 185 -13.20 -8.72 -12.24
N ILE A 186 -14.20 -9.50 -12.61
CA ILE A 186 -14.62 -10.68 -11.85
C ILE A 186 -13.60 -11.77 -12.17
N GLY A 187 -12.89 -12.28 -11.16
CA GLY A 187 -11.99 -13.41 -11.32
C GLY A 187 -12.76 -14.69 -11.62
N HIS A 188 -12.07 -15.65 -12.23
CA HIS A 188 -12.60 -16.97 -12.57
C HIS A 188 -12.42 -17.97 -11.43
#